data_AF-A0A8W8LCA4-F1
#
_entry.id   AF-A0A8W8LCA4-F1
#
_cell.length_a   1.000
_cell.length_b   1.000
_cell.length_c   1.000
_cell.angle_alpha   90.00
_cell.angle_beta   90.00
_cell.angle_gamma   90.00
#
_symmetry.space_group_name_H-M   'P 1'
#
loop_
_entity.id
_entity.type
_entity.pdbx_description
1 polymer ?
#
loop_
_entity_poly.entity_id
_entity_poly.type
_entity_poly.pdbx_seq_one_letter_code
_entity_poly.pdbx_strand_id
1 'polypeptide(L)'
;MIVPLVLALVTLAVAHPGYRDLMPNGYSVPNPCGADTWQAVGHYDPYHHTIAKNQFGKDFAAAAHIWTETLCKTDSDGDGKTNGEELGDPACIWNVGDRPAGSASGHPGICEPVGSAACSNQAFRCGCHGNQCVGR
;
A
#
# COMPACT_ATOMS: atom_id res chain seq x y z
N MET A 1 18.12 56.88 -3.91
CA MET A 1 18.13 55.52 -4.51
C MET A 1 17.89 54.53 -3.40
N ILE A 2 16.74 53.83 -3.45
CA ILE A 2 16.28 52.89 -2.42
C ILE A 2 16.74 51.49 -2.84
N VAL A 3 17.34 50.73 -1.94
CA VAL A 3 17.46 49.27 -2.09
C VAL A 3 16.92 48.66 -0.79
N PRO A 4 15.69 48.12 -0.80
CA PRO A 4 15.21 47.34 0.32
C PRO A 4 15.83 45.94 0.21
N LEU A 5 16.63 45.56 1.20
CA LEU A 5 17.12 44.19 1.33
C LEU A 5 15.93 43.29 1.70
N VAL A 6 15.40 42.57 0.72
CA VAL A 6 14.35 41.56 0.93
C VAL A 6 15.03 40.32 1.51
N LEU A 7 14.86 40.11 2.83
CA LEU A 7 15.32 38.90 3.50
C LEU A 7 14.32 37.77 3.19
N ALA A 8 14.67 36.91 2.23
CA ALA A 8 13.87 35.74 1.88
C ALA A 8 14.02 34.66 2.97
N LEU A 9 12.98 34.48 3.79
CA LEU A 9 12.85 33.31 4.66
C LEU A 9 12.56 32.08 3.78
N VAL A 10 13.60 31.31 3.48
CA VAL A 10 13.44 29.97 2.89
C VAL A 10 13.05 29.02 4.01
N THR A 11 11.76 28.69 4.11
CA THR A 11 11.29 27.64 5.00
C THR A 11 11.74 26.29 4.44
N LEU A 12 12.57 25.56 5.18
CA LEU A 12 12.81 24.14 4.88
C LEU A 12 11.52 23.37 5.17
N ALA A 13 10.75 23.07 4.12
CA ALA A 13 9.66 22.11 4.22
C ALA A 13 10.27 20.71 4.32
N VAL A 14 10.23 20.12 5.52
CA VAL A 14 10.53 18.70 5.70
C VAL A 14 9.30 17.92 5.24
N ALA A 15 9.41 17.22 4.11
CA ALA A 15 8.38 16.27 3.70
C ALA A 15 8.50 15.03 4.59
N HIS A 16 7.39 14.62 5.22
CA HIS A 16 7.33 13.35 5.93
C HIS A 16 7.21 12.21 4.90
N PRO A 17 7.90 11.07 5.09
CA PRO A 17 7.72 9.91 4.22
C PRO A 17 6.25 9.50 4.18
N GLY A 18 5.76 9.17 3.00
CA GLY A 18 4.44 8.57 2.86
C GLY A 18 4.45 7.14 3.43
N TYR A 19 3.28 6.61 3.81
CA TYR A 19 3.20 5.21 4.28
C TYR A 19 3.79 4.19 3.29
N ARG A 20 3.81 4.50 1.99
CA ARG A 20 4.44 3.69 0.94
C ARG A 20 5.97 3.62 1.02
N ASP A 21 6.61 4.58 1.69
CA ASP A 21 8.05 4.55 1.97
C ASP A 21 8.39 3.61 3.14
N LEU A 22 7.38 3.18 3.91
CA LEU A 22 7.51 2.36 5.10
C LEU A 22 7.22 0.87 4.83
N MET A 23 7.15 0.46 3.56
CA MET A 23 6.95 -0.92 3.13
C MET A 23 7.77 -1.21 1.85
N PRO A 24 8.19 -2.46 1.62
CA PRO A 24 8.92 -2.82 0.41
C PRO A 24 8.03 -2.62 -0.82
N ASN A 25 8.63 -2.12 -1.91
CA ASN A 25 7.94 -1.90 -3.19
C ASN A 25 6.60 -1.13 -3.10
N GLY A 26 6.40 -0.29 -2.07
CA GLY A 26 5.13 0.43 -1.88
C GLY A 26 4.72 1.33 -3.05
N TYR A 27 5.64 1.61 -4.00
CA TYR A 27 5.37 2.37 -5.23
C TYR A 27 5.15 1.54 -6.50
N SER A 28 5.31 0.23 -6.42
CA SER A 28 5.25 -0.70 -7.54
C SER A 28 4.28 -1.85 -7.31
N VAL A 29 3.38 -1.75 -6.32
CA VAL A 29 2.33 -2.72 -6.07
C VAL A 29 1.42 -2.85 -7.30
N PRO A 30 1.30 -4.04 -7.92
CA PRO A 30 0.45 -4.24 -9.09
C PRO A 30 -1.01 -3.90 -8.79
N ASN A 31 -1.73 -3.36 -9.78
CA ASN A 31 -3.17 -3.20 -9.69
C ASN A 31 -3.87 -4.46 -10.25
N PRO A 32 -4.56 -5.26 -9.42
CA PRO A 32 -5.24 -6.48 -9.90
C PRO A 32 -6.41 -6.19 -10.87
N CYS A 33 -6.79 -4.93 -11.03
CA CYS A 33 -7.88 -4.46 -11.89
C CYS A 33 -7.40 -3.77 -13.17
N GLY A 34 -6.10 -3.69 -13.45
CA GLY A 34 -5.56 -2.97 -14.60
C GLY A 34 -4.05 -3.13 -14.78
N ALA A 35 -3.45 -2.29 -15.63
CA ALA A 35 -2.00 -2.35 -15.90
C ALA A 35 -1.17 -1.38 -15.03
N ASP A 36 -1.82 -0.48 -14.29
CA ASP A 36 -1.16 0.54 -13.48
C ASP A 36 -0.75 0.01 -12.09
N THR A 37 -0.17 0.87 -11.25
CA THR A 37 0.20 0.55 -9.87
C THR A 37 -0.88 1.01 -8.88
N TRP A 38 -1.00 0.32 -7.75
CA TRP A 38 -1.92 0.67 -6.67
C TRP A 38 -1.30 1.72 -5.76
N GLN A 39 -1.76 2.98 -5.87
CA GLN A 39 -1.11 4.11 -5.20
C GLN A 39 -1.48 4.23 -3.71
N ALA A 40 -2.57 3.59 -3.29
CA ALA A 40 -3.07 3.61 -1.92
C ALA A 40 -3.18 2.19 -1.36
N VAL A 41 -2.03 1.52 -1.18
CA VAL A 41 -1.91 0.08 -0.83
C VAL A 41 -2.76 -0.35 0.36
N GLY A 42 -2.92 0.50 1.39
CA GLY A 42 -3.75 0.22 2.56
C GLY A 42 -5.26 0.49 2.40
N HIS A 43 -5.73 0.74 1.18
CA HIS A 43 -7.10 1.13 0.86
C HIS A 43 -7.68 0.29 -0.27
N TYR A 44 -9.01 0.20 -0.34
CA TYR A 44 -9.73 -0.45 -1.44
C TYR A 44 -9.87 0.41 -2.70
N ASP A 45 -9.47 1.67 -2.65
CA ASP A 45 -9.42 2.56 -3.80
C ASP A 45 -7.97 2.72 -4.23
N PRO A 46 -7.62 2.50 -5.52
CA PRO A 46 -6.24 2.57 -5.99
C PRO A 46 -5.63 3.97 -5.99
N TYR A 47 -6.44 5.03 -6.07
CA TYR A 47 -5.96 6.41 -6.28
C TYR A 47 -6.25 7.31 -5.07
N HIS A 48 -7.32 7.03 -4.32
CA HIS A 48 -7.77 7.89 -3.24
C HIS A 48 -7.49 7.27 -1.88
N HIS A 49 -6.93 8.09 -0.98
CA HIS A 49 -6.77 7.75 0.44
C HIS A 49 -8.13 7.87 1.13
N THR A 50 -9.03 6.93 0.84
CA THR A 50 -10.38 6.89 1.42
C THR A 50 -10.33 6.52 2.90
N ILE A 51 -11.41 6.74 3.67
CA ILE A 51 -11.46 6.29 5.07
C ILE A 51 -11.50 4.75 5.13
N ALA A 52 -12.00 4.09 4.08
CA ALA A 52 -12.09 2.63 4.01
C ALA A 52 -10.70 1.99 3.83
N LYS A 53 -10.22 1.35 4.89
CA LYS A 53 -9.00 0.56 4.88
C LYS A 53 -9.29 -0.88 4.45
N ASN A 54 -8.42 -1.43 3.61
CA ASN A 54 -8.37 -2.87 3.40
C ASN A 54 -7.71 -3.55 4.61
N GLN A 55 -7.67 -4.88 4.62
CA GLN A 55 -7.21 -5.60 5.80
C GLN A 55 -5.72 -5.35 6.06
N PHE A 56 -4.87 -5.36 5.03
CA PHE A 56 -3.48 -4.92 5.14
C PHE A 56 -3.32 -3.54 5.78
N GLY A 57 -4.11 -2.55 5.35
CA GLY A 57 -4.05 -1.21 5.92
C GLY A 57 -4.41 -1.16 7.42
N LYS A 58 -5.28 -2.07 7.89
CA LYS A 58 -5.60 -2.20 9.33
C LYS A 58 -4.49 -2.90 10.07
N ASP A 59 -3.92 -3.96 9.51
CA ASP A 59 -2.83 -4.72 10.11
C ASP A 59 -1.55 -3.88 10.19
N PHE A 60 -1.29 -3.07 9.16
CA PHE A 60 -0.20 -2.11 9.17
C PHE A 60 -0.40 -1.03 10.23
N ALA A 61 -1.63 -0.51 10.39
CA ALA A 61 -1.95 0.43 11.47
C ALA A 61 -1.82 -0.22 12.86
N ALA A 62 -2.22 -1.49 13.02
CA ALA A 62 -2.05 -2.25 14.26
C ALA A 62 -0.57 -2.50 14.59
N ALA A 63 0.28 -2.62 13.57
CA ALA A 63 1.74 -2.64 13.68
C ALA A 63 2.37 -1.25 13.84
N ALA A 64 1.58 -0.22 14.19
CA ALA A 64 2.02 1.18 14.33
C ALA A 64 2.71 1.74 13.07
N HIS A 65 2.32 1.23 11.89
CA HIS A 65 2.91 1.57 10.58
C HIS A 65 4.39 1.17 10.46
N ILE A 66 4.79 0.09 11.13
CA ILE A 66 6.14 -0.47 11.05
C ILE A 66 6.07 -1.78 10.24
N TRP A 67 6.99 -1.94 9.28
CA TRP A 67 7.20 -3.20 8.57
C TRP A 67 7.85 -4.21 9.51
N THR A 68 7.04 -4.83 10.36
CA THR A 68 7.48 -5.85 11.31
C THR A 68 7.54 -7.22 10.64
N GLU A 69 8.37 -8.13 11.16
CA GLU A 69 8.39 -9.52 10.71
C GLU A 69 7.01 -10.18 10.81
N THR A 70 6.25 -9.88 11.86
CA THR A 70 4.87 -10.36 12.02
C THR A 70 3.99 -9.87 10.88
N LEU A 71 3.98 -8.55 10.60
CA LEU A 71 3.20 -8.01 9.49
C LEU A 71 3.65 -8.63 8.16
N CYS A 72 4.95 -8.74 7.91
CA CYS A 72 5.48 -9.33 6.69
C CYS A 72 4.99 -10.77 6.47
N LYS A 73 4.92 -11.58 7.53
CA LYS A 73 4.46 -12.99 7.47
C LYS A 73 2.94 -13.16 7.51
N THR A 74 2.19 -12.09 7.75
CA THR A 74 0.72 -12.14 7.70
C THR A 74 0.26 -12.22 6.25
N ASP A 75 -0.69 -13.11 5.99
CA ASP A 75 -1.53 -13.09 4.79
C ASP A 75 -2.77 -12.25 5.11
N SER A 76 -2.74 -10.95 4.79
CA SER A 76 -3.76 -10.02 5.29
C SER A 76 -5.07 -10.16 4.53
N ASP A 77 -5.04 -10.55 3.26
CA ASP A 77 -6.22 -10.62 2.42
C ASP A 77 -6.75 -12.05 2.20
N GLY A 78 -6.00 -13.05 2.63
CA GLY A 78 -6.41 -14.46 2.68
C GLY A 78 -6.29 -15.15 1.33
N ASP A 79 -5.44 -14.67 0.43
CA ASP A 79 -5.22 -15.28 -0.90
C ASP A 79 -4.20 -16.44 -0.87
N GLY A 80 -3.59 -16.68 0.29
CA GLY A 80 -2.60 -17.73 0.52
C GLY A 80 -1.16 -17.27 0.37
N LYS A 81 -0.90 -15.98 0.14
CA LYS A 81 0.43 -15.38 0.13
C LYS A 81 0.61 -14.44 1.30
N THR A 82 1.82 -14.37 1.81
CA THR A 82 2.16 -13.39 2.85
C THR A 82 2.41 -12.01 2.23
N ASN A 83 2.18 -10.95 3.02
CA ASN A 83 2.46 -9.58 2.62
C ASN A 83 3.90 -9.43 2.08
N GLY A 84 4.86 -10.14 2.68
CA GLY A 84 6.26 -10.18 2.25
C GLY A 84 6.47 -10.82 0.88
N GLU A 85 5.84 -11.95 0.59
CA GLU A 85 5.90 -12.58 -0.73
C GLU A 85 5.36 -11.64 -1.82
N GLU A 86 4.25 -10.95 -1.53
CA GLU A 86 3.60 -10.06 -2.48
C GLU A 86 4.34 -8.75 -2.69
N LEU A 87 4.88 -8.16 -1.62
CA LEU A 87 5.63 -6.89 -1.67
C LEU A 87 7.12 -7.06 -1.96
N GLY A 88 7.60 -8.28 -2.21
CA GLY A 88 8.98 -8.55 -2.63
C GLY A 88 10.00 -8.60 -1.48
N ASP A 89 9.55 -8.93 -0.27
CA ASP A 89 10.34 -9.28 0.91
C ASP A 89 9.96 -10.66 1.49
N PRO A 90 10.10 -11.76 0.73
CA PRO A 90 9.68 -13.10 1.18
C PRO A 90 10.48 -13.63 2.38
N ALA A 91 11.65 -13.06 2.66
CA ALA A 91 12.47 -13.43 3.82
C ALA A 91 12.17 -12.58 5.06
N CYS A 92 11.34 -11.54 4.94
CA CYS A 92 11.01 -10.60 6.03
C CYS A 92 12.23 -9.93 6.67
N ILE A 93 13.16 -9.47 5.82
CA ILE A 93 14.42 -8.84 6.26
C ILE A 93 14.56 -7.39 5.79
N TRP A 94 13.61 -6.88 5.01
CA TRP A 94 13.66 -5.52 4.49
C TRP A 94 13.48 -4.49 5.62
N ASN A 95 14.30 -3.43 5.60
CA ASN A 95 14.13 -2.27 6.46
C ASN A 95 13.90 -1.00 5.62
N VAL A 96 13.37 0.04 6.26
CA VAL A 96 13.12 1.34 5.61
C VAL A 96 14.38 1.86 4.93
N GLY A 97 14.31 2.05 3.61
CA GLY A 97 15.41 2.53 2.78
C GLY A 97 16.22 1.41 2.09
N ASP A 98 16.03 0.15 2.45
CA ASP A 98 16.67 -0.98 1.80
C ASP A 98 16.11 -1.19 0.39
N ARG A 99 16.88 -1.87 -0.46
CA ARG A 99 16.37 -2.40 -1.72
C ARG A 99 15.61 -3.70 -1.43
N PRO A 100 14.33 -3.84 -1.82
CA PRO A 100 13.60 -5.10 -1.69
C PRO A 100 14.31 -6.26 -2.42
N ALA A 101 14.18 -7.47 -1.88
CA ALA A 101 14.83 -8.67 -2.43
C ALA A 101 14.25 -9.07 -3.79
N GLY A 102 12.95 -8.84 -4.00
CA GLY A 102 12.24 -9.08 -5.25
C GLY A 102 11.39 -7.89 -5.68
N SER A 103 10.74 -8.03 -6.83
CA SER A 103 9.69 -7.11 -7.27
C SER A 103 8.38 -7.43 -6.54
N ALA A 104 7.50 -6.43 -6.40
CA ALA A 104 6.13 -6.71 -6.01
C ALA A 104 5.44 -7.59 -7.06
N SER A 105 4.68 -8.58 -6.59
CA SER A 105 4.06 -9.62 -7.40
C SER A 105 2.56 -9.79 -7.16
N GLY A 106 2.02 -9.11 -6.15
CA GLY A 106 0.61 -9.11 -5.78
C GLY A 106 0.25 -7.90 -4.92
N HIS A 107 -0.99 -7.85 -4.47
CA HIS A 107 -1.53 -6.77 -3.65
C HIS A 107 -1.91 -7.26 -2.24
N PRO A 108 -1.21 -6.84 -1.17
CA PRO A 108 -1.31 -7.44 0.17
C PRO A 108 -2.66 -7.30 0.89
N GLY A 109 -3.55 -6.49 0.36
CA GLY A 109 -4.86 -6.18 0.93
C GLY A 109 -6.05 -6.51 0.02
N ILE A 110 -5.84 -7.15 -1.13
CA ILE A 110 -6.89 -7.43 -2.13
C ILE A 110 -6.70 -8.86 -2.62
N CYS A 111 -7.58 -9.77 -2.21
CA CYS A 111 -7.40 -11.18 -2.53
C CYS A 111 -7.37 -11.43 -4.05
N GLU A 112 -6.34 -12.12 -4.52
CA GLU A 112 -6.12 -12.44 -5.92
C GLU A 112 -6.22 -13.95 -6.22
N PRO A 113 -6.73 -14.36 -7.42
CA PRO A 113 -7.34 -13.53 -8.43
C PRO A 113 -8.71 -12.98 -7.98
N VAL A 114 -8.95 -11.71 -8.25
CA VAL A 114 -10.19 -11.02 -7.86
C VAL A 114 -11.41 -11.75 -8.43
N GLY A 115 -12.38 -12.08 -7.58
CA GLY A 115 -13.60 -12.77 -7.97
C GLY A 115 -13.46 -14.28 -8.18
N SER A 116 -12.29 -14.86 -7.90
CA SER A 116 -12.12 -16.31 -7.86
C SER A 116 -12.90 -16.95 -6.71
N ALA A 117 -13.08 -18.28 -6.76
CA ALA A 117 -13.72 -19.03 -5.68
C ALA A 117 -12.93 -18.92 -4.35
N ALA A 118 -11.59 -18.87 -4.41
CA ALA A 118 -10.73 -18.67 -3.24
C ALA A 118 -11.02 -17.32 -2.56
N CYS A 119 -11.24 -16.27 -3.37
CA CYS A 119 -11.54 -14.93 -2.90
C CYS A 119 -13.04 -14.66 -2.69
N SER A 120 -13.87 -15.70 -2.56
CA SER A 120 -15.33 -15.55 -2.38
C SER A 120 -15.72 -14.88 -1.06
N ASN A 121 -14.86 -14.95 -0.05
CA ASN A 121 -15.06 -14.30 1.26
C ASN A 121 -14.77 -12.79 1.23
N GLN A 122 -14.13 -12.27 0.17
CA GLN A 122 -13.95 -10.84 -0.03
C GLN A 122 -15.02 -10.28 -0.96
N ALA A 123 -15.75 -9.26 -0.48
CA ALA A 123 -16.78 -8.58 -1.26
C ALA A 123 -16.19 -7.56 -2.27
N PHE A 124 -14.87 -7.32 -2.25
CA PHE A 124 -14.20 -6.44 -3.20
C PHE A 124 -14.36 -6.94 -4.65
N ARG A 125 -14.58 -6.01 -5.57
CA ARG A 125 -14.55 -6.23 -7.03
C ARG A 125 -13.93 -5.02 -7.71
N CYS A 126 -13.31 -5.23 -8.87
CA CYS A 126 -12.81 -4.14 -9.70
C CYS A 126 -13.93 -3.16 -10.09
N GLY A 127 -13.69 -1.87 -9.89
CA GLY A 127 -14.70 -0.81 -10.08
C GLY A 127 -15.56 -0.52 -8.84
N CYS A 128 -15.28 -1.16 -7.70
CA CYS A 128 -15.95 -0.89 -6.42
C CYS A 128 -15.00 -0.18 -5.45
N HIS A 129 -15.54 0.74 -4.63
CA HIS A 129 -14.82 1.35 -3.52
C HIS A 129 -15.00 0.47 -2.27
N GLY A 130 -14.16 -0.56 -2.15
CA GLY A 130 -14.32 -1.61 -1.13
C GLY A 130 -15.53 -2.47 -1.40
N ASN A 131 -16.44 -2.57 -0.42
CA ASN A 131 -17.69 -3.32 -0.55
C ASN A 131 -18.81 -2.52 -1.22
N GLN A 132 -18.56 -1.23 -1.54
CA GLN A 132 -19.53 -0.35 -2.18
C GLN A 132 -19.21 -0.29 -3.67
N CYS A 133 -19.92 -1.08 -4.46
CA CYS A 133 -19.88 -0.98 -5.90
C CYS A 133 -20.76 0.19 -6.33
N VAL A 134 -20.19 1.16 -7.05
CA VAL A 134 -21.03 2.18 -7.69
C VAL A 134 -21.86 1.44 -8.73
N GLY A 135 -23.16 1.34 -8.47
CA GLY A 135 -24.10 0.75 -9.42
C GLY A 135 -23.98 1.46 -10.76
N ARG A 136 -23.96 0.68 -11.84
CA ARG A 136 -24.21 1.22 -13.18
C ARG A 136 -25.57 1.91 -13.23
#